data_AF-A0A257QRG2-F1
#
_entry.id   AF-A0A257QRG2-F1
#
_cell.length_a   1.000
_cell.length_b   1.000
_cell.length_c   1.000
_cell.angle_alpha   90.00
_cell.angle_beta   90.00
_cell.angle_gamma   90.00
#
_symmetry.space_group_name_H-M   'P 1'
#
loop_
_entity.id
_entity.type
_entity.pdbx_description
1 polymer ?
#
loop_
_entity_poly.entity_id
_entity_poly.type
_entity_poly.pdbx_seq_one_letter_code
_entity_poly.pdbx_strand_id
1 'polypeptide(L)'
;TPDPLALTLKERFDQAIKTLRVSMGFAMLHGGVSRAVLCALDARIGSILSRFHRALARGARPAKSTKPIQNPLGQTPPSIPRTHPRPVPSYLRHWVPAYFDGQPPPKLGTAFGAARRAMNSYYAVNAAIQQLSHLLAQPQVTDQIETNPALGRILRPLCHMLGIHPPPCLQRSRREAPKKPARTPRPKPKPRARGFSLIAIHPERCRTNPYAIPPGRWRKSTA
;
A
#
# COMPACT_ATOMS: atom_id res chain seq x y z
N THR A 1 -29.49 -26.42 -0.32
CA THR A 1 -28.46 -25.36 -0.27
C THR A 1 -27.46 -25.77 0.78
N PRO A 2 -26.16 -25.95 0.48
CA PRO A 2 -25.19 -26.35 1.50
C PRO A 2 -25.17 -25.30 2.61
N ASP A 3 -25.11 -25.76 3.86
CA ASP A 3 -25.09 -24.85 5.01
C ASP A 3 -23.95 -23.84 4.84
N PRO A 4 -24.22 -22.53 4.85
CA PRO A 4 -23.18 -21.51 4.69
C PRO A 4 -22.16 -21.54 5.84
N LEU A 5 -22.49 -22.24 6.94
CA LEU A 5 -21.61 -22.50 8.08
C LEU A 5 -20.64 -23.66 7.87
N ALA A 6 -20.91 -24.56 6.91
CA ALA A 6 -20.04 -25.70 6.61
C ALA A 6 -18.78 -25.30 5.82
N LEU A 7 -18.79 -24.10 5.20
CA LEU A 7 -17.64 -23.58 4.45
C LEU A 7 -16.50 -23.23 5.41
N THR A 8 -15.32 -23.74 5.10
CA THR A 8 -14.09 -23.40 5.81
C THR A 8 -13.83 -21.88 5.73
N LEU A 9 -13.08 -21.30 6.69
CA LEU A 9 -12.73 -19.87 6.61
C LEU A 9 -12.03 -19.56 5.28
N LYS A 10 -11.19 -20.48 4.80
CA LYS A 10 -10.49 -20.33 3.52
C LYS A 10 -11.48 -20.08 2.39
N GLU A 11 -12.51 -20.92 2.27
CA GLU A 11 -13.51 -20.81 1.20
C GLU A 11 -14.38 -19.57 1.34
N ARG A 12 -14.80 -19.22 2.56
CA ARG A 12 -15.56 -17.98 2.81
C ARG A 12 -14.74 -16.74 2.41
N PHE A 13 -13.45 -16.73 2.72
CA PHE A 13 -12.54 -15.64 2.35
C PHE A 13 -12.30 -15.60 0.83
N ASP A 14 -12.07 -16.75 0.20
CA ASP A 14 -11.91 -16.87 -1.25
C ASP A 14 -13.15 -16.34 -1.99
N GLN A 15 -14.34 -16.71 -1.52
CA GLN A 15 -15.60 -16.25 -2.07
C GLN A 15 -15.76 -14.73 -1.92
N ALA A 16 -15.47 -14.17 -0.74
CA ALA A 16 -15.53 -12.72 -0.51
C ALA A 16 -14.57 -11.95 -1.43
N ILE A 17 -13.33 -12.45 -1.60
CA ILE A 17 -12.34 -11.84 -2.51
C ILE A 17 -12.75 -11.98 -3.98
N LYS A 18 -13.36 -13.10 -4.37
CA LYS A 18 -13.90 -13.30 -5.71
C LYS A 18 -15.02 -12.31 -6.01
N THR A 19 -15.99 -12.17 -5.12
CA THR A 19 -17.08 -11.19 -5.25
C THR A 19 -16.53 -9.77 -5.35
N LEU A 20 -15.57 -9.41 -4.48
CA LEU A 20 -14.91 -8.11 -4.51
C LEU A 20 -14.24 -7.84 -5.86
N ARG A 21 -13.50 -8.81 -6.41
CA ARG A 21 -12.83 -8.68 -7.71
C ARG A 21 -13.81 -8.48 -8.86
N VAL A 22 -14.90 -9.23 -8.89
CA VAL A 22 -15.95 -9.09 -9.91
C VAL A 22 -16.61 -7.71 -9.80
N SER A 23 -17.02 -7.30 -8.59
CA SER A 23 -17.62 -5.98 -8.36
C SER A 23 -16.69 -4.84 -8.73
N MET A 24 -15.39 -4.95 -8.42
CA MET A 24 -14.38 -3.97 -8.81
C MET A 24 -14.22 -3.91 -10.32
N GLY A 25 -14.10 -5.06 -10.99
CA GLY A 25 -14.01 -5.12 -12.45
C GLY A 25 -15.20 -4.43 -13.13
N PHE A 26 -16.41 -4.69 -12.65
CA PHE A 26 -17.62 -4.05 -13.15
C PHE A 26 -17.64 -2.54 -12.90
N ALA A 27 -17.43 -2.10 -11.64
CA ALA A 27 -17.41 -0.69 -11.27
C ALA A 27 -16.39 0.12 -12.10
N MET A 28 -15.26 -0.51 -12.41
CA MET A 28 -14.14 0.15 -13.06
C MET A 28 -14.26 0.22 -14.58
N LEU A 29 -15.00 -0.70 -15.21
CA LEU A 29 -15.41 -0.56 -16.62
C LEU A 29 -16.29 0.68 -16.83
N HIS A 30 -17.10 1.04 -15.83
CA HIS A 30 -18.03 2.16 -15.92
C HIS A 30 -17.50 3.47 -15.30
N GLY A 31 -16.46 3.42 -14.45
CA GLY A 31 -16.04 4.53 -13.59
C GLY A 31 -14.84 5.33 -14.06
N GLY A 32 -14.35 5.13 -15.29
CA GLY A 32 -13.22 5.89 -15.85
C GLY A 32 -11.89 5.69 -15.12
N VAL A 33 -11.74 4.63 -14.32
CA VAL A 33 -10.49 4.33 -13.62
C VAL A 33 -9.50 3.73 -14.61
N SER A 34 -8.27 4.25 -14.62
CA SER A 34 -7.21 3.73 -15.50
C SER A 34 -6.99 2.22 -15.32
N ARG A 35 -6.93 1.49 -16.44
CA ARG A 35 -6.68 0.03 -16.49
C ARG A 35 -5.45 -0.39 -15.71
N ALA A 36 -4.40 0.43 -15.71
CA ALA A 36 -3.17 0.17 -14.96
C ALA A 36 -3.39 0.16 -13.43
N VAL A 37 -4.27 1.03 -12.93
CA VAL A 37 -4.65 1.04 -11.50
C VAL A 37 -5.43 -0.23 -11.14
N LEU A 38 -6.25 -0.76 -12.06
CA LEU A 38 -6.97 -2.03 -11.90
C LEU A 38 -6.01 -3.20 -11.75
N CYS A 39 -5.05 -3.29 -12.66
CA CYS A 39 -4.04 -4.34 -12.61
C CYS A 39 -3.22 -4.27 -11.31
N ALA A 40 -2.84 -3.07 -10.88
CA ALA A 40 -2.08 -2.89 -9.64
C ALA A 40 -2.89 -3.29 -8.40
N LEU A 41 -4.19 -2.97 -8.38
CA LEU A 41 -5.13 -3.39 -7.33
C LEU A 41 -5.33 -4.89 -7.30
N ASP A 42 -5.65 -5.50 -8.44
CA ASP A 42 -5.89 -6.93 -8.52
C ASP A 42 -4.64 -7.75 -8.17
N ALA A 43 -3.47 -7.34 -8.69
CA ALA A 43 -2.18 -7.91 -8.32
C ALA A 43 -1.94 -7.83 -6.81
N ARG A 44 -2.30 -6.70 -6.18
CA ARG A 44 -2.14 -6.51 -4.74
C ARG A 44 -3.09 -7.42 -3.94
N ILE A 45 -4.35 -7.51 -4.35
CA ILE A 45 -5.34 -8.42 -3.76
C ILE A 45 -4.85 -9.87 -3.87
N GLY A 46 -4.42 -10.30 -5.06
CA GLY A 46 -3.88 -11.65 -5.29
C GLY A 46 -2.65 -11.93 -4.43
N SER A 47 -1.72 -10.98 -4.33
CA SER A 47 -0.53 -11.11 -3.46
C SER A 47 -0.89 -11.22 -1.96
N ILE A 48 -1.93 -10.54 -1.51
CA ILE A 48 -2.45 -10.67 -0.14
C ILE A 48 -3.08 -12.05 0.04
N LEU A 49 -3.92 -12.49 -0.90
CA LEU A 49 -4.58 -13.79 -0.86
C LEU A 49 -3.58 -14.95 -0.83
N SER A 50 -2.56 -14.94 -1.69
CA SER A 50 -1.51 -15.97 -1.68
C SER A 50 -0.69 -15.97 -0.39
N ARG A 51 -0.53 -14.83 0.28
CA ARG A 51 0.12 -14.78 1.60
C ARG A 51 -0.81 -15.32 2.69
N PHE A 52 -2.10 -15.01 2.61
CA PHE A 52 -3.12 -15.49 3.53
C PHE A 52 -3.21 -17.02 3.50
N HIS A 53 -3.32 -17.64 2.32
CA HIS A 53 -3.31 -19.11 2.21
C HIS A 53 -2.03 -19.74 2.75
N ARG A 54 -0.87 -19.17 2.44
CA ARG A 54 0.40 -19.66 2.96
C ARG A 54 0.48 -19.53 4.49
N ALA A 55 -0.15 -18.53 5.07
CA ALA A 55 -0.20 -18.37 6.52
C ALA A 55 -1.18 -19.34 7.17
N LEU A 56 -2.35 -19.59 6.56
CA LEU A 56 -3.30 -20.61 6.98
C LEU A 56 -2.67 -22.02 6.93
N ALA A 57 -2.07 -22.38 5.80
CA ALA A 57 -1.44 -23.69 5.61
C ALA A 57 -0.24 -23.95 6.56
N ARG A 58 0.40 -22.89 7.07
CA ARG A 58 1.49 -23.00 8.06
C ARG A 58 0.99 -23.18 9.49
N GLY A 59 -0.29 -22.95 9.75
CA GLY A 59 -0.85 -22.92 11.11
C GLY A 59 -0.28 -21.80 11.97
N ALA A 60 -0.61 -21.84 13.27
CA ALA A 60 -0.07 -20.95 14.27
C ALA A 60 1.45 -21.17 14.36
N ARG A 61 2.23 -20.17 13.96
CA ARG A 61 3.67 -20.21 14.19
C ARG A 61 3.93 -19.75 15.63
N PRO A 62 4.65 -20.54 16.44
CA PRO A 62 5.13 -20.04 17.72
C PRO A 62 5.93 -18.77 17.44
N ALA A 63 5.65 -17.71 18.20
CA ALA A 63 6.37 -16.45 18.09
C ALA A 63 7.85 -16.77 18.24
N LYS A 64 8.60 -16.72 17.14
CA LYS A 64 10.05 -16.95 17.20
C LYS A 64 10.59 -15.87 18.12
N SER A 65 10.95 -16.27 19.33
CA SER A 65 11.73 -15.46 20.25
C SER A 65 12.99 -15.09 19.50
N THR A 66 12.97 -13.89 18.92
CA THR A 66 14.11 -13.37 18.20
C THR A 66 15.05 -12.98 19.32
N LYS A 67 15.90 -13.93 19.74
CA LYS A 67 17.02 -13.60 20.60
C LYS A 67 17.71 -12.42 19.92
N PRO A 68 17.93 -11.29 20.63
CA PRO A 68 18.61 -10.15 20.05
C PRO A 68 19.93 -10.69 19.50
N ILE A 69 20.07 -10.63 18.17
CA ILE A 69 21.34 -10.92 17.53
C ILE A 69 22.27 -9.85 18.08
N GLN A 70 23.09 -10.22 19.05
CA GLN A 70 24.22 -9.40 19.47
C GLN A 70 25.15 -9.37 18.27
N ASN A 71 24.94 -8.41 17.38
CA ASN A 71 25.95 -8.08 16.40
C ASN A 71 27.16 -7.57 17.19
N PRO A 72 28.30 -8.26 17.15
CA PRO A 72 29.51 -7.73 17.75
C PRO A 72 29.79 -6.37 17.10
N LEU A 73 30.01 -5.37 17.95
CA LEU A 73 30.29 -3.98 17.59
C LEU A 73 31.32 -3.93 16.45
N GLY A 74 30.97 -3.35 15.30
CA GLY A 74 31.95 -2.86 14.33
C GLY A 74 31.91 -3.43 12.92
N GLN A 75 31.21 -4.54 12.65
CA GLN A 75 31.10 -5.02 11.26
C GLN A 75 29.91 -4.35 10.56
N THR A 76 30.20 -3.31 9.78
CA THR A 76 29.27 -2.84 8.76
C THR A 76 29.11 -3.95 7.72
N PRO A 77 27.90 -4.48 7.49
CA PRO A 77 27.68 -5.46 6.43
C PRO A 77 28.11 -4.82 5.11
N PRO A 78 28.89 -5.51 4.26
CA PRO A 78 29.24 -4.98 2.97
C PRO A 78 27.95 -4.61 2.23
N SER A 79 27.88 -3.36 1.76
CA SER A 79 26.75 -2.86 0.99
C SER A 79 26.73 -3.59 -0.36
N ILE A 80 26.07 -4.75 -0.42
CA ILE A 80 25.89 -5.47 -1.67
C ILE A 80 25.01 -4.58 -2.56
N PRO A 81 25.52 -4.04 -3.68
CA PRO A 81 24.70 -3.28 -4.60
C PRO A 81 23.59 -4.20 -5.11
N ARG A 82 22.33 -3.80 -4.90
CA ARG A 82 21.16 -4.54 -5.39
C ARG A 82 21.08 -4.37 -6.91
N THR A 83 21.91 -5.09 -7.66
CA THR A 83 21.95 -5.06 -9.12
C THR A 83 20.95 -5.99 -9.78
N HIS A 84 20.41 -6.98 -9.07
CA HIS A 84 19.45 -7.89 -9.69
C HIS A 84 18.01 -7.34 -9.60
N PRO A 85 17.34 -7.07 -10.74
CA PRO A 85 15.91 -6.82 -10.73
C PRO A 85 15.22 -8.03 -10.09
N ARG A 86 14.38 -7.78 -9.08
CA ARG A 86 13.64 -8.87 -8.42
C ARG A 86 12.86 -9.62 -9.49
N PRO A 87 12.98 -10.96 -9.56
CA PRO A 87 12.19 -11.74 -10.50
C PRO A 87 10.70 -11.46 -10.24
N VAL A 88 9.98 -11.12 -11.30
CA VAL A 88 8.54 -10.90 -11.24
C VAL A 88 7.89 -12.21 -10.80
N PRO A 89 7.07 -12.20 -9.73
CA PRO A 89 6.42 -13.41 -9.24
C PRO A 89 5.64 -14.15 -10.34
N SER A 90 5.71 -15.48 -10.39
CA SER A 90 5.10 -16.31 -11.44
C SER A 90 3.59 -16.08 -11.61
N TYR A 91 2.87 -15.74 -10.54
CA TYR A 91 1.44 -15.41 -10.61
C TYR A 91 1.13 -14.09 -11.33
N LEU A 92 2.13 -13.23 -11.55
CA LEU A 92 2.01 -12.04 -12.40
C LEU A 92 2.40 -12.34 -13.85
N ARG A 93 3.09 -13.46 -14.12
CA ARG A 93 3.71 -13.75 -15.42
C ARG A 93 2.71 -13.98 -16.56
N HIS A 94 1.50 -14.42 -16.24
CA HIS A 94 0.42 -14.60 -17.23
C HIS A 94 -0.41 -13.32 -17.44
N TRP A 95 -0.30 -12.32 -16.56
CA TRP A 95 -0.99 -11.02 -16.69
C TRP A 95 -0.10 -9.92 -17.26
N VAL A 96 1.22 -10.03 -17.09
CA VAL A 96 2.20 -9.00 -17.49
C VAL A 96 2.33 -8.82 -19.01
N PRO A 97 2.39 -9.87 -19.85
CA PRO A 97 2.65 -9.69 -21.29
C PRO A 97 1.51 -8.99 -22.03
N ALA A 98 0.27 -9.10 -21.58
CA ALA A 98 -0.89 -8.57 -22.30
C ALA A 98 -1.22 -7.10 -21.98
N TYR A 99 -0.53 -6.46 -21.03
CA TYR A 99 -0.98 -5.19 -20.45
C TYR A 99 0.10 -4.13 -20.23
N PHE A 100 1.36 -4.54 -20.11
CA PHE A 100 2.49 -3.64 -19.96
C PHE A 100 3.49 -3.98 -21.06
N ASP A 101 3.46 -3.21 -22.15
CA ASP A 101 4.43 -3.30 -23.27
C ASP A 101 5.85 -2.94 -22.79
N GLY A 102 6.45 -3.78 -21.94
CA GLY A 102 7.76 -3.55 -21.32
C GLY A 102 7.82 -2.44 -20.26
N GLN A 103 6.71 -1.73 -19.99
CA GLN A 103 6.67 -0.65 -19.01
C GLN A 103 6.60 -1.20 -17.57
N PRO A 104 7.39 -0.69 -16.61
CA PRO A 104 7.27 -1.10 -15.22
C PRO A 104 5.89 -0.72 -14.66
N PRO A 105 5.29 -1.54 -13.77
CA PRO A 105 3.99 -1.23 -13.20
C PRO A 105 4.06 0.13 -12.49
N PRO A 106 3.09 1.04 -12.74
CA PRO A 106 3.14 2.38 -12.18
C PRO A 106 3.18 2.31 -10.65
N LYS A 107 4.08 3.08 -10.05
CA LYS A 107 4.07 3.27 -8.59
C LYS A 107 2.76 3.98 -8.25
N LEU A 108 1.86 3.29 -7.55
CA LEU A 108 0.62 3.87 -7.07
C LEU A 108 0.95 5.04 -6.13
N GLY A 109 0.88 6.27 -6.65
CA GLY A 109 0.98 7.49 -5.84
C GLY A 109 -0.27 7.68 -4.97
N THR A 110 -0.45 8.91 -4.45
CA THR A 110 -1.68 9.41 -3.83
C THR A 110 -2.97 9.12 -4.62
N ALA A 111 -2.84 8.75 -5.90
CA ALA A 111 -3.86 8.19 -6.78
C ALA A 111 -4.71 7.06 -6.15
N PHE A 112 -4.17 6.32 -5.18
CA PHE A 112 -4.94 5.28 -4.50
C PHE A 112 -6.19 5.84 -3.78
N GLY A 113 -6.10 7.03 -3.20
CA GLY A 113 -7.25 7.70 -2.58
C GLY A 113 -8.32 8.11 -3.60
N ALA A 114 -7.91 8.54 -4.80
CA ALA A 114 -8.83 8.85 -5.89
C ALA A 114 -9.52 7.59 -6.42
N ALA A 115 -8.78 6.51 -6.66
CA ALA A 115 -9.33 5.22 -7.06
C ALA A 115 -10.31 4.69 -6.01
N ARG A 116 -9.97 4.79 -4.72
CA ARG A 116 -10.87 4.42 -3.63
C ARG A 116 -12.16 5.25 -3.62
N ARG A 117 -12.08 6.56 -3.82
CA ARG A 117 -13.27 7.41 -3.91
C ARG A 117 -14.16 7.03 -5.09
N ALA A 118 -13.56 6.77 -6.26
CA ALA A 118 -14.28 6.30 -7.44
C ALA A 118 -14.93 4.93 -7.21
N MET A 119 -14.26 4.00 -6.54
CA MET A 119 -14.83 2.69 -6.22
C MET A 119 -15.98 2.77 -5.21
N ASN A 120 -15.88 3.63 -4.21
CA ASN A 120 -16.87 3.74 -3.15
C ASN A 120 -18.21 4.34 -3.61
N SER A 121 -18.30 4.94 -4.81
CA SER A 121 -19.59 5.34 -5.36
C SER A 121 -20.39 4.14 -5.90
N TYR A 122 -19.77 2.98 -6.09
CA TYR A 122 -20.43 1.79 -6.64
C TYR A 122 -21.01 0.89 -5.56
N TYR A 123 -22.33 0.73 -5.58
CA TYR A 123 -23.06 -0.13 -4.64
C TYR A 123 -22.51 -1.55 -4.58
N ALA A 124 -22.19 -2.17 -5.73
CA ALA A 124 -21.68 -3.54 -5.79
C ALA A 124 -20.31 -3.72 -5.09
N VAL A 125 -19.44 -2.71 -5.16
CA VAL A 125 -18.14 -2.73 -4.47
C VAL A 125 -18.35 -2.56 -2.98
N ASN A 126 -19.21 -1.62 -2.57
CA ASN A 126 -19.56 -1.44 -1.16
C ASN A 126 -20.21 -2.68 -0.55
N ALA A 127 -21.09 -3.37 -1.28
CA ALA A 127 -21.69 -4.62 -0.84
C ALA A 127 -20.62 -5.70 -0.59
N ALA A 128 -19.65 -5.86 -1.49
CA ALA A 128 -18.54 -6.80 -1.32
C ALA A 128 -17.62 -6.41 -0.15
N ILE A 129 -17.37 -5.11 0.04
CA ILE A 129 -16.63 -4.56 1.17
C ILE A 129 -17.36 -4.87 2.49
N GLN A 130 -18.68 -4.71 2.55
CA GLN A 130 -19.49 -5.03 3.73
C GLN A 130 -19.51 -6.52 4.02
N GLN A 131 -19.62 -7.38 2.99
CA GLN A 131 -19.50 -8.83 3.15
C GLN A 131 -18.15 -9.23 3.76
N LEU A 132 -17.06 -8.64 3.29
CA LEU A 132 -15.73 -8.86 3.84
C LEU A 132 -15.63 -8.34 5.29
N SER A 133 -16.19 -7.16 5.57
CA SER A 133 -16.22 -6.59 6.92
C SER A 133 -16.98 -7.49 7.89
N HIS A 134 -18.16 -7.99 7.48
CA HIS A 134 -18.96 -8.93 8.25
C HIS A 134 -18.21 -10.24 8.50
N LEU A 135 -17.56 -10.80 7.47
CA LEU A 135 -16.73 -12.00 7.63
C LEU A 135 -15.60 -11.79 8.66
N LEU A 136 -14.93 -10.64 8.64
CA LEU A 136 -13.86 -10.31 9.58
C LEU A 136 -14.36 -10.03 11.01
N ALA A 137 -15.64 -9.70 11.17
CA ALA A 137 -16.28 -9.49 12.47
C ALA A 137 -16.79 -10.79 13.12
N GLN A 138 -16.79 -11.92 12.41
CA GLN A 138 -17.24 -13.20 12.96
C GLN A 138 -16.28 -13.72 14.04
N PRO A 139 -16.80 -14.24 15.17
CA PRO A 139 -15.96 -14.68 16.30
C PRO A 139 -14.97 -15.79 15.91
N GLN A 140 -15.41 -16.74 15.09
CA GLN A 140 -14.53 -17.81 14.57
C GLN A 140 -13.29 -17.26 13.84
N VAL A 141 -13.44 -16.13 13.14
CA VAL A 141 -12.34 -15.49 12.40
C VAL A 141 -11.45 -14.72 13.34
N THR A 142 -12.03 -14.05 14.35
CA THR A 142 -11.25 -13.36 15.38
C THR A 142 -10.39 -14.33 16.16
N ASP A 143 -10.93 -15.49 16.56
CA ASP A 143 -10.20 -16.52 17.30
C ASP A 143 -9.02 -17.07 16.49
N GLN A 144 -9.22 -17.27 15.17
CA GLN A 144 -8.15 -17.69 14.28
C GLN A 144 -7.08 -16.60 14.08
N ILE A 145 -7.46 -15.33 14.06
CA ILE A 145 -6.52 -14.20 13.98
C ILE A 145 -5.71 -14.07 15.27
N GLU A 146 -6.34 -14.29 16.44
CA GLU A 146 -5.66 -14.27 17.74
C GLU A 146 -4.67 -15.42 17.86
N THR A 147 -5.08 -16.62 17.45
CA THR A 147 -4.22 -17.81 17.39
C THR A 147 -3.06 -17.63 16.40
N ASN A 148 -3.28 -16.90 15.31
CA ASN A 148 -2.25 -16.64 14.29
C ASN A 148 -2.14 -15.15 13.92
N PRO A 149 -1.37 -14.35 14.70
CA PRO A 149 -1.25 -12.91 14.46
C PRO A 149 -0.58 -12.56 13.12
N ALA A 150 0.02 -13.53 12.41
CA ALA A 150 0.51 -13.32 11.06
C ALA A 150 -0.63 -13.08 10.07
N LEU A 151 -1.78 -13.72 10.25
CA LEU A 151 -2.98 -13.48 9.44
C LEU A 151 -3.39 -12.01 9.55
N GLY A 152 -3.47 -11.48 10.77
CA GLY A 152 -3.83 -10.08 10.95
C GLY A 152 -2.86 -9.09 10.30
N ARG A 153 -1.56 -9.39 10.29
CA ARG A 153 -0.54 -8.59 9.57
C ARG A 153 -0.74 -8.61 8.05
N ILE A 154 -1.22 -9.74 7.50
CA ILE A 154 -1.47 -9.91 6.07
C ILE A 154 -2.77 -9.22 5.64
N LEU A 155 -3.80 -9.24 6.50
CA LEU A 155 -5.11 -8.65 6.22
C LEU A 155 -5.14 -7.12 6.34
N ARG A 156 -4.34 -6.52 7.23
CA ARG A 156 -4.28 -5.06 7.43
C ARG A 156 -4.13 -4.25 6.13
N PRO A 157 -3.16 -4.55 5.23
CA PRO A 157 -3.07 -3.88 3.95
C PRO A 157 -4.36 -3.92 3.13
N LEU A 158 -5.10 -5.03 3.17
CA LEU A 158 -6.38 -5.17 2.47
C LEU A 158 -7.42 -4.22 3.07
N CYS A 159 -7.56 -4.18 4.39
CA CYS A 159 -8.50 -3.28 5.06
C CYS A 159 -8.19 -1.81 4.75
N HIS A 160 -6.92 -1.39 4.84
CA HIS A 160 -6.53 -0.01 4.50
C HIS A 160 -6.80 0.34 3.04
N MET A 161 -6.55 -0.61 2.15
CA MET A 161 -6.77 -0.47 0.71
C MET A 161 -8.25 -0.32 0.38
N LEU A 162 -9.11 -1.15 0.99
CA LEU A 162 -10.56 -1.05 0.82
C LEU A 162 -11.19 0.05 1.65
N GLY A 163 -10.45 0.62 2.60
CA GLY A 163 -10.95 1.64 3.48
C GLY A 163 -11.82 1.16 4.63
N ILE A 164 -11.80 -0.14 4.90
CA ILE A 164 -12.52 -0.76 6.00
C ILE A 164 -11.79 -0.41 7.29
N HIS A 165 -12.54 0.02 8.31
CA HIS A 165 -11.98 0.18 9.64
C HIS A 165 -11.57 -1.20 10.18
N PRO A 166 -10.30 -1.44 10.54
CA PRO A 166 -9.89 -2.75 11.01
C PRO A 166 -10.60 -3.09 12.34
N PRO A 167 -11.20 -4.29 12.47
CA PRO A 167 -11.77 -4.76 13.74
C PRO A 167 -10.70 -4.80 14.85
N PRO A 168 -11.09 -4.79 16.13
CA PRO A 168 -10.16 -4.71 17.26
C PRO A 168 -9.04 -5.76 17.23
N CYS A 169 -9.35 -7.01 16.87
CA CYS A 169 -8.37 -8.09 16.73
C CYS A 169 -7.31 -7.84 15.63
N LEU A 170 -7.64 -7.00 14.63
CA LEU A 170 -6.73 -6.56 13.58
C LEU A 170 -6.01 -5.26 13.92
N GLN A 171 -6.40 -4.53 14.95
CA GLN A 171 -5.69 -3.31 15.33
C GLN A 171 -4.30 -3.65 15.85
N ARG A 172 -3.30 -2.82 15.55
CA ARG A 172 -2.01 -2.96 16.22
C ARG A 172 -2.26 -2.57 17.66
N SER A 173 -1.87 -3.42 18.61
CA SER A 173 -1.63 -2.90 19.96
C SER A 173 -0.69 -1.71 19.77
N ARG A 174 -1.18 -0.53 20.14
CA ARG A 174 -0.41 0.68 20.03
C ARG A 174 0.73 0.48 21.01
N ARG A 175 1.87 -0.02 20.51
CA ARG A 175 3.08 -0.12 21.32
C ARG A 175 3.32 1.30 21.81
N GLU A 176 3.21 1.50 23.10
CA GLU A 176 3.54 2.78 23.70
C GLU A 176 4.93 3.13 23.19
N ALA A 177 4.99 4.21 22.41
CA ALA A 177 6.28 4.66 21.93
C ALA A 177 7.11 4.92 23.18
N PRO A 178 8.31 4.33 23.31
CA PRO A 178 9.16 4.61 24.46
C PRO A 178 9.25 6.13 24.56
N LYS A 179 8.92 6.69 25.73
CA LYS A 179 9.00 8.13 25.97
C LYS A 179 10.39 8.54 25.52
N LYS A 180 10.46 9.33 24.45
CA LYS A 180 11.75 9.80 23.95
C LYS A 180 12.42 10.49 25.14
N PRO A 181 13.68 10.16 25.47
CA PRO A 181 14.38 10.88 26.51
C PRO A 181 14.30 12.36 26.16
N ALA A 182 14.00 13.18 27.17
CA ALA A 182 13.90 14.63 26.99
C ALA A 182 15.14 15.08 26.22
N ARG A 183 14.92 15.65 25.02
CA ARG A 183 16.04 16.15 24.23
C ARG A 183 16.72 17.21 25.09
N THR A 184 17.99 16.98 25.43
CA THR A 184 18.81 18.03 26.00
C THR A 184 18.73 19.23 25.05
N PRO A 185 18.44 20.43 25.57
CA PRO A 185 18.30 21.62 24.75
C PRO A 185 19.58 21.78 23.92
N ARG A 186 19.43 21.68 22.60
CA ARG A 186 20.55 21.84 21.69
C ARG A 186 21.03 23.29 21.86
N PRO A 187 22.33 23.54 22.10
CA PRO A 187 22.83 24.91 22.21
C PRO A 187 22.42 25.69 20.96
N LYS A 188 21.85 26.88 21.16
CA LYS A 188 21.45 27.75 20.06
C LYS A 188 22.68 27.95 19.15
N PRO A 189 22.57 27.74 17.83
CA PRO A 189 23.69 27.99 16.93
C PRO A 189 24.10 29.45 17.11
N LYS A 190 25.38 29.67 17.46
CA LYS A 190 25.96 31.02 17.50
C LYS A 190 25.65 31.69 16.15
N PRO A 191 25.18 32.95 16.13
CA PRO A 191 24.94 33.67 14.89
C PRO A 191 26.25 33.64 14.10
N ARG A 192 26.27 32.87 13.00
CA ARG A 192 27.34 32.98 12.02
C ARG A 192 27.25 34.40 11.53
N ALA A 193 28.28 35.20 11.78
CA ALA A 193 28.44 36.49 11.14
C ALA A 193 28.20 36.24 9.65
N ARG A 194 27.09 36.79 9.14
CA ARG A 194 26.82 36.80 7.71
C ARG A 194 27.91 37.70 7.14
N GLY A 195 29.03 37.10 6.78
CA GLY A 195 29.92 37.70 5.80
C GLY A 195 29.05 37.91 4.58
N PHE A 196 28.64 39.15 4.36
CA PHE A 196 28.17 39.61 3.06
C PHE A 196 29.34 39.43 2.11
N SER A 197 29.59 38.20 1.65
CA SER A 197 30.32 38.04 0.40
C SER A 197 29.42 38.66 -0.64
N LEU A 198 29.78 39.86 -1.08
CA LEU A 198 29.40 40.42 -2.37
C LEU A 198 29.70 39.36 -3.42
N ILE A 199 28.76 38.45 -3.63
CA ILE A 199 28.72 37.64 -4.84
C ILE A 199 28.34 38.66 -5.90
N ALA A 200 29.36 39.11 -6.63
CA ALA A 200 29.19 39.86 -7.86
C ALA A 200 28.15 39.12 -8.70
N ILE A 201 26.96 39.71 -8.82
CA ILE A 201 25.91 39.23 -9.71
C ILE A 201 26.48 39.40 -11.10
N HIS A 202 26.94 38.30 -11.70
CA HIS A 202 27.38 38.27 -13.09
C HIS A 202 26.14 38.53 -13.97
N PRO A 203 26.03 39.66 -14.68
CA PRO A 203 24.80 40.04 -15.38
C PRO A 203 24.51 39.22 -16.66
N GLU A 204 25.36 38.26 -17.04
CA GLU A 204 25.28 37.63 -18.36
C GLU A 204 24.51 36.30 -18.42
N ARG A 205 24.03 35.75 -17.30
CA ARG A 205 23.35 34.43 -17.32
C ARG A 205 21.82 34.45 -17.48
N CYS A 206 21.26 35.58 -17.91
CA CYS A 206 19.83 35.76 -18.21
C CYS A 206 19.50 35.70 -19.71
N ARG A 207 20.31 35.04 -20.54
CA ARG A 207 19.92 34.74 -21.92
C ARG A 207 19.76 33.23 -22.10
N THR A 208 18.60 32.88 -22.69
CA THR A 208 18.19 31.56 -23.17
C THR A 208 17.78 30.52 -22.14
N ASN A 209 16.59 30.69 -21.53
CA ASN A 209 15.75 29.55 -21.21
C ASN A 209 14.82 29.29 -22.42
N PRO A 210 15.08 28.28 -23.27
CA PRO A 210 14.25 27.97 -24.43
C PRO A 210 12.86 27.42 -24.07
N TYR A 211 12.55 27.23 -22.79
CA TYR A 211 11.25 26.74 -22.31
C TYR A 211 10.39 27.84 -21.66
N ALA A 212 10.69 29.12 -21.88
CA ALA A 212 9.80 30.20 -21.47
C ALA A 212 8.51 30.15 -22.32
N ILE A 213 7.47 29.52 -21.75
CA ILE A 213 6.12 29.49 -22.32
C ILE A 213 5.63 30.93 -22.43
N PRO A 214 5.30 31.43 -23.64
CA PRO A 214 4.78 32.78 -23.80
C PRO A 214 3.45 32.91 -23.03
N PRO A 215 3.19 34.04 -22.35
CA PRO A 215 1.92 34.26 -21.68
C PRO A 215 0.78 34.25 -22.71
N GLY A 216 0.08 33.11 -22.77
CA GLY A 216 -1.08 32.89 -23.60
C GLY A 216 -2.21 33.83 -23.21
N ARG A 217 -2.57 34.69 -24.16
CA ARG A 217 -3.69 35.62 -24.18
C ARG A 217 -5.00 34.90 -23.81
N TRP A 218 -5.49 35.12 -22.60
CA TRP A 218 -6.82 34.69 -22.15
C TRP A 218 -7.89 35.40 -23.00
N ARG A 219 -8.43 34.70 -24.01
CA ARG A 219 -9.60 35.16 -24.77
C ARG A 219 -10.83 34.93 -23.89
N LYS A 220 -11.46 36.02 -23.45
CA LYS A 220 -12.79 36.00 -22.85
C LYS A 220 -13.76 35.48 -23.93
N SER A 221 -14.34 34.30 -23.72
CA SER A 221 -15.44 33.80 -24.55
C SER A 221 -16.73 34.28 -23.94
N THR A 222 -17.34 35.28 -24.57
CA THR A 222 -18.73 35.67 -24.36
C THR A 222 -19.56 34.98 -25.43
N ALA A 223 -20.46 34.10 -25.01
CA ALA A 223 -21.72 33.76 -25.68
C ALA A 223 -22.62 33.11 -24.62
#